data_AF-A0A1H3SJA6-F1
#
_entry.id   AF-A0A1H3SJA6-F1
#
_cell.length_a   1.000
_cell.length_b   1.000
_cell.length_c   1.000
_cell.angle_alpha   90.00
_cell.angle_beta   90.00
_cell.angle_gamma   90.00
#
_symmetry.space_group_name_H-M   'P 1'
#
loop_
_entity.id
_entity.type
_entity.pdbx_description
1 polymer ?
#
loop_
_entity_poly.entity_id
_entity_poly.type
_entity_poly.pdbx_seq_one_letter_code
_entity_poly.pdbx_strand_id
1 'polypeptide(L)'
;MENKAINEIYFDAPIQEVWWSISTIKGTNTYLTYTAQTDGLEDTPKVGDIYTLNYGDIINKSKIMVCEPEKDFVLSDNYESISPDGSVDIFRVSTHFHLEEVDSKVKLTLEVSGFINDTYGLWFRECIEMGWRRSLLNLKSVLELGLDLRTELFSYPRLGVLNCTVNKEQCFETGVSEGQGNYLLEVFPNSPAEKCGLQRGDVILEIDKKPVKNYEEFVKIISTFYGDKRPAEINYCRNNQKYTTLVSLSLEDYFTGLNLEGDTFESIREKRERISKQRSAAGSIWKEDKEGK
;
A
#
# COMPACT_ATOMS: atom_id res chain seq x y z
N MET A 1 -20.25 -0.37 -5.51
CA MET A 1 -19.26 0.65 -5.16
C MET A 1 -18.48 0.93 -6.42
N GLU A 2 -18.20 2.20 -6.71
CA GLU A 2 -17.33 2.56 -7.82
C GLU A 2 -15.97 1.88 -7.65
N ASN A 3 -15.51 1.19 -8.69
CA ASN A 3 -14.31 0.37 -8.65
C ASN A 3 -13.06 1.22 -8.88
N LYS A 4 -12.92 2.26 -8.06
CA LYS A 4 -11.85 3.26 -8.12
C LYS A 4 -11.49 3.78 -6.73
N ALA A 5 -10.27 4.26 -6.60
CA ALA A 5 -9.77 5.01 -5.44
C ALA A 5 -9.51 6.44 -5.88
N ILE A 6 -9.90 7.43 -5.08
CA ILE A 6 -9.71 8.85 -5.39
C ILE A 6 -9.02 9.52 -4.21
N ASN A 7 -7.96 10.28 -4.48
CA ASN A 7 -7.37 11.22 -3.54
C ASN A 7 -7.37 12.62 -4.15
N GLU A 8 -7.78 13.61 -3.36
CA GLU A 8 -7.71 15.03 -3.72
C GLU A 8 -6.78 15.77 -2.76
N ILE A 9 -5.96 16.66 -3.30
CA ILE A 9 -5.08 17.52 -2.50
C ILE A 9 -4.92 18.88 -3.17
N TYR A 10 -4.66 19.90 -2.36
CA TYR A 10 -4.45 21.28 -2.81
C TYR A 10 -3.05 21.74 -2.45
N PHE A 11 -2.37 22.39 -3.40
CA PHE A 11 -1.02 22.91 -3.26
C PHE A 11 -1.01 24.43 -3.29
N ASP A 12 -0.23 25.02 -2.40
CA ASP A 12 0.23 26.41 -2.42
C ASP A 12 1.56 26.50 -3.19
N ALA A 13 1.57 25.97 -4.43
CA ALA A 13 2.72 25.92 -5.33
C ALA A 13 2.28 26.12 -6.80
N PRO A 14 3.17 26.58 -7.71
CA PRO A 14 2.84 26.74 -9.13
C PRO A 14 2.43 25.41 -9.80
N ILE A 15 1.44 25.46 -10.70
CA ILE A 15 0.95 24.26 -11.41
C ILE A 15 2.05 23.58 -12.23
N GLN A 16 3.02 24.34 -12.73
CA GLN A 16 4.18 23.82 -13.45
C GLN A 16 5.07 22.94 -12.56
N GLU A 17 5.23 23.29 -11.28
CA GLU A 17 6.02 22.50 -10.32
C GLU A 17 5.28 21.22 -9.94
N VAL A 18 3.97 21.31 -9.70
CA VAL A 18 3.13 20.12 -9.44
C VAL A 18 3.16 19.18 -10.65
N TRP A 19 2.97 19.71 -11.86
CA TRP A 19 3.04 18.97 -13.11
C TRP A 19 4.41 18.29 -13.29
N TRP A 20 5.50 19.04 -13.11
CA TRP A 20 6.85 18.50 -13.23
C TRP A 20 7.08 17.34 -12.26
N SER A 21 6.63 17.49 -11.01
CA SER A 21 6.75 16.47 -9.97
C SER A 21 6.04 15.17 -10.33
N ILE A 22 4.82 15.23 -10.88
CA ILE A 22 4.04 14.02 -11.19
C ILE A 22 4.37 13.38 -12.55
N SER A 23 4.88 14.16 -13.51
CA SER A 23 5.00 13.72 -14.90
C SER A 23 6.41 13.32 -15.33
N THR A 24 7.45 13.76 -14.60
CA THR A 24 8.85 13.48 -14.97
C THR A 24 9.49 12.44 -14.04
N ILE A 25 10.55 11.79 -14.51
CA ILE A 25 11.32 10.83 -13.70
C ILE A 25 11.98 11.51 -12.51
N LYS A 26 12.61 12.67 -12.73
CA LYS A 26 13.26 13.43 -11.66
C LYS A 26 12.25 13.94 -10.65
N GLY A 27 11.12 14.45 -11.11
CA GLY A 27 10.01 14.88 -10.28
C GLY A 27 9.47 13.76 -9.40
N THR A 28 9.21 12.59 -9.99
CA THR A 28 8.67 11.44 -9.26
C THR A 28 9.61 10.99 -8.13
N ASN A 29 10.92 11.05 -8.35
CA ASN A 29 11.91 10.71 -7.32
C ASN A 29 11.95 11.67 -6.12
N THR A 30 11.42 12.90 -6.27
CA THR A 30 11.40 13.87 -5.16
C THR A 30 10.41 13.51 -4.07
N TYR A 31 9.34 12.76 -4.40
CA TYR A 31 8.24 12.53 -3.46
C TYR A 31 7.70 11.10 -3.40
N LEU A 32 7.85 10.31 -4.48
CA LEU A 32 7.17 9.03 -4.65
C LEU A 32 8.14 7.85 -4.64
N THR A 33 9.17 7.90 -5.48
CA THR A 33 10.06 6.74 -5.74
C THR A 33 11.49 6.98 -5.25
N TYR A 34 12.19 5.93 -4.84
CA TYR A 34 13.61 6.04 -4.53
C TYR A 34 14.44 6.19 -5.80
N THR A 35 14.08 5.39 -6.81
CA THR A 35 14.66 5.47 -8.14
C THR A 35 13.57 5.26 -9.18
N ALA A 36 13.75 5.89 -10.33
CA ALA A 36 12.86 5.75 -11.46
C ALA A 36 13.69 5.86 -12.74
N GLN A 37 13.27 5.14 -13.78
CA GLN A 37 13.91 5.11 -15.09
C GLN A 37 12.85 5.24 -16.18
N THR A 38 13.25 5.68 -17.37
CA THR A 38 12.39 5.70 -18.55
C THR A 38 13.14 5.19 -19.78
N ASP A 39 12.41 4.61 -20.73
CA ASP A 39 12.91 4.36 -22.09
C ASP A 39 12.81 5.58 -23.01
N GLY A 40 12.18 6.67 -22.54
CA GLY A 40 12.04 7.97 -23.20
C GLY A 40 13.08 8.99 -22.75
N LEU A 41 12.72 10.28 -22.81
CA LEU A 41 13.55 11.38 -22.35
C LEU A 41 13.13 11.80 -20.93
N GLU A 42 14.07 11.84 -19.98
CA GLU A 42 13.78 12.01 -18.54
C GLU A 42 12.95 13.25 -18.19
N ASP A 43 13.21 14.37 -18.86
CA ASP A 43 12.57 15.68 -18.59
C ASP A 43 11.51 16.03 -19.65
N THR A 44 11.15 15.10 -20.52
CA THR A 44 10.20 15.35 -21.62
C THR A 44 9.29 14.14 -21.82
N PRO A 45 8.35 13.89 -20.88
CA PRO A 45 7.40 12.79 -20.98
C PRO A 45 6.56 12.90 -22.25
N LYS A 46 6.32 11.76 -22.91
CA LYS A 46 5.38 11.67 -24.03
C LYS A 46 4.55 10.40 -23.95
N VAL A 47 3.39 10.44 -24.59
CA VAL A 47 2.53 9.25 -24.76
C VAL A 47 3.33 8.12 -25.39
N GLY A 48 3.25 6.95 -24.77
CA GLY A 48 3.95 5.74 -25.20
C GLY A 48 5.21 5.40 -24.42
N ASP A 49 5.84 6.38 -23.75
CA ASP A 49 7.00 6.12 -22.89
C ASP A 49 6.62 5.17 -21.74
N ILE A 50 7.61 4.38 -21.31
CA ILE A 50 7.48 3.44 -20.20
C ILE A 50 8.38 3.91 -19.07
N TYR A 51 7.77 4.11 -17.91
CA TYR A 51 8.44 4.42 -16.66
C TYR A 51 8.62 3.14 -15.86
N THR A 52 9.82 2.89 -15.36
CA THR A 52 10.10 1.85 -14.37
C THR A 52 10.32 2.53 -13.04
N LEU A 53 9.33 2.44 -12.16
CA LEU A 53 9.27 3.10 -10.87
C LEU A 53 9.60 2.11 -9.75
N ASN A 54 10.55 2.44 -8.88
CA ASN A 54 10.96 1.58 -7.78
C ASN A 54 10.57 2.20 -6.42
N TYR A 55 9.85 1.41 -5.62
CA TYR A 55 9.36 1.77 -4.30
C TYR A 55 10.03 0.95 -3.18
N GLY A 56 11.18 0.34 -3.47
CA GLY A 56 11.84 -0.65 -2.62
C GLY A 56 11.59 -2.07 -3.15
N ASP A 57 10.69 -2.79 -2.49
CA ASP A 57 10.31 -4.17 -2.83
C ASP A 57 9.16 -4.28 -3.85
N ILE A 58 8.76 -3.15 -4.43
CA ILE A 58 7.76 -3.05 -5.50
C ILE A 58 8.41 -2.35 -6.70
N ILE A 59 8.23 -2.95 -7.88
CA ILE A 59 8.52 -2.31 -9.16
C ILE A 59 7.19 -2.06 -9.86
N ASN A 60 6.99 -0.86 -10.41
CA ASN A 60 5.87 -0.59 -11.31
C ASN A 60 6.40 -0.22 -12.69
N LYS A 61 5.92 -0.91 -13.72
CA LYS A 61 6.12 -0.53 -15.12
C LYS A 61 4.88 0.23 -15.59
N SER A 62 4.99 1.54 -15.70
CA SER A 62 3.90 2.46 -16.03
C SER A 62 4.05 2.97 -17.45
N LYS A 63 3.09 2.70 -18.33
CA LYS A 63 3.07 3.28 -19.67
C LYS A 63 2.28 4.59 -19.67
N ILE A 64 2.84 5.65 -20.24
CA ILE A 64 2.15 6.94 -20.41
C ILE A 64 1.07 6.80 -21.50
N MET A 65 -0.18 6.99 -21.10
CA MET A 65 -1.35 6.90 -21.97
C MET A 65 -1.86 8.28 -22.39
N VAL A 66 -1.79 9.26 -21.48
CA VAL A 66 -2.14 10.67 -21.71
C VAL A 66 -1.06 11.55 -21.10
N CYS A 67 -0.66 12.59 -21.83
CA CYS A 67 0.30 13.59 -21.37
C CYS A 67 -0.10 14.96 -21.91
N GLU A 68 -1.00 15.62 -21.19
CA GLU A 68 -1.47 16.98 -21.45
C GLU A 68 -0.86 17.91 -20.37
N PRO A 69 0.17 18.70 -20.71
CA PRO A 69 0.86 19.56 -19.75
C PRO A 69 -0.07 20.38 -18.87
N GLU A 70 0.24 20.39 -17.56
CA GLU A 70 -0.47 21.15 -16.53
C GLU A 70 -1.97 20.78 -16.41
N LYS A 71 -2.37 19.61 -16.93
CA LYS A 71 -3.78 19.20 -16.96
C LYS A 71 -4.00 17.72 -16.69
N ASP A 72 -3.72 16.83 -17.65
CA ASP A 72 -4.03 15.41 -17.55
C ASP A 72 -2.79 14.54 -17.78
N PHE A 73 -2.48 13.68 -16.82
CA PHE A 73 -1.44 12.66 -16.93
C PHE A 73 -2.00 11.30 -16.56
N VAL A 74 -1.99 10.36 -17.49
CA VAL A 74 -2.60 9.03 -17.29
C VAL A 74 -1.55 7.96 -17.53
N LEU A 75 -1.44 7.05 -16.55
CA LEU A 75 -0.56 5.90 -16.56
C LEU A 75 -1.39 4.61 -16.65
N SER A 76 -0.89 3.66 -17.44
CA SER A 76 -1.30 2.25 -17.38
C SER A 76 -0.23 1.52 -16.58
N ASP A 77 -0.56 1.13 -15.36
CA ASP A 77 0.37 0.58 -14.39
C ASP A 77 0.39 -0.95 -14.38
N ASN A 78 1.57 -1.49 -14.12
CA ASN A 78 1.80 -2.91 -13.91
C ASN A 78 2.75 -3.08 -12.72
N TYR A 79 2.17 -3.18 -11.53
CA TYR A 79 2.88 -3.37 -10.27
C TYR A 79 3.30 -4.82 -10.11
N GLU A 80 4.57 -5.05 -9.83
CA GLU A 80 5.18 -6.31 -9.44
C GLU A 80 5.56 -6.17 -7.95
N SER A 81 4.83 -6.85 -7.08
CA SER A 81 5.03 -6.79 -5.61
C SER A 81 5.57 -8.11 -5.09
N ILE A 82 6.63 -8.06 -4.28
CA ILE A 82 7.19 -9.26 -3.65
C ILE A 82 6.43 -9.55 -2.36
N SER A 83 5.76 -10.70 -2.29
CA SER A 83 5.14 -11.20 -1.07
C SER A 83 6.22 -11.63 -0.05
N PRO A 84 5.92 -11.66 1.27
CA PRO A 84 6.92 -12.02 2.30
C PRO A 84 7.53 -13.42 2.14
N ASP A 85 6.85 -14.32 1.41
CA ASP A 85 7.33 -15.65 1.05
C ASP A 85 8.29 -15.67 -0.15
N GLY A 86 8.46 -14.54 -0.83
CA GLY A 86 9.29 -14.34 -2.03
C GLY A 86 8.55 -14.51 -3.36
N SER A 87 7.26 -14.84 -3.35
CA SER A 87 6.43 -14.88 -4.57
C SER A 87 6.18 -13.47 -5.12
N VAL A 88 5.92 -13.34 -6.43
CA VAL A 88 5.64 -12.06 -7.08
C VAL A 88 4.19 -12.06 -7.57
N ASP A 89 3.41 -11.11 -7.07
CA ASP A 89 2.04 -10.88 -7.51
C ASP A 89 2.01 -9.65 -8.45
N ILE A 90 1.18 -9.72 -9.50
CA ILE A 90 1.10 -8.68 -10.54
C ILE A 90 -0.27 -7.99 -10.47
N PHE A 91 -0.27 -6.66 -10.34
CA PHE A 91 -1.48 -5.85 -10.31
C PHE A 91 -1.49 -4.84 -11.44
N ARG A 92 -2.63 -4.74 -12.14
CA ARG A 92 -2.82 -3.85 -13.28
C ARG A 92 -3.94 -2.88 -12.99
N VAL A 93 -3.65 -1.59 -13.08
CA VAL A 93 -4.60 -0.49 -12.86
C VAL A 93 -4.25 0.67 -13.78
N SER A 94 -5.13 1.66 -13.85
CA SER A 94 -4.83 2.94 -14.47
C SER A 94 -4.84 4.04 -13.43
N THR A 95 -3.76 4.84 -13.39
CA THR A 95 -3.65 6.01 -12.53
C THR A 95 -3.81 7.28 -13.37
N HIS A 96 -4.76 8.13 -13.00
CA HIS A 96 -5.05 9.40 -13.66
C HIS A 96 -4.81 10.55 -12.68
N PHE A 97 -3.87 11.41 -13.01
CA PHE A 97 -3.66 12.70 -12.36
C PHE A 97 -4.35 13.78 -13.17
N HIS A 98 -5.21 14.55 -12.51
CA HIS A 98 -5.89 15.71 -13.08
C HIS A 98 -5.56 16.96 -12.26
N LEU A 99 -5.04 17.99 -12.93
CA LEU A 99 -4.70 19.28 -12.34
C LEU A 99 -5.68 20.36 -12.79
N GLU A 100 -6.08 21.20 -11.84
CA GLU A 100 -6.87 22.40 -12.09
C GLU A 100 -6.49 23.50 -11.09
N GLU A 101 -6.58 24.76 -11.50
CA GLU A 101 -6.43 25.90 -10.60
C GLU A 101 -7.77 26.24 -9.94
N VAL A 102 -7.82 26.26 -8.60
CA VAL A 102 -9.01 26.54 -7.81
C VAL A 102 -8.63 27.51 -6.69
N ASP A 103 -9.30 28.66 -6.62
CA ASP A 103 -9.10 29.68 -5.58
C ASP A 103 -7.61 30.05 -5.34
N SER A 104 -6.86 30.26 -6.44
CA SER A 104 -5.42 30.57 -6.42
C SER A 104 -4.51 29.45 -5.87
N LYS A 105 -5.04 28.23 -5.74
CA LYS A 105 -4.28 27.01 -5.43
C LYS A 105 -4.34 26.04 -6.60
N VAL A 106 -3.42 25.08 -6.62
CA VAL A 106 -3.47 23.97 -7.56
C VAL A 106 -4.14 22.79 -6.90
N LYS A 107 -5.26 22.32 -7.43
CA LYS A 107 -5.90 21.08 -7.02
C LYS A 107 -5.37 19.93 -7.90
N LEU A 108 -4.95 18.86 -7.25
CA LEU A 108 -4.66 17.58 -7.89
C LEU A 108 -5.70 16.55 -7.46
N THR A 109 -6.38 15.98 -8.45
CA THR A 109 -7.24 14.80 -8.29
C THR A 109 -6.49 13.60 -8.85
N LEU A 110 -6.23 12.60 -8.00
CA LEU A 110 -5.62 11.35 -8.40
C LEU A 110 -6.66 10.23 -8.31
N GLU A 111 -7.04 9.69 -9.46
CA GLU A 111 -7.94 8.55 -9.57
C GLU A 111 -7.16 7.29 -9.99
N VAL A 112 -7.29 6.22 -9.23
CA VAL A 112 -6.84 4.88 -9.63
C VAL A 112 -8.06 4.03 -9.95
N SER A 113 -8.06 3.35 -11.09
CA SER A 113 -9.18 2.50 -11.53
C SER A 113 -8.70 1.19 -12.15
N GLY A 114 -9.63 0.25 -12.38
CA GLY A 114 -9.33 -1.03 -13.03
C GLY A 114 -9.01 -2.18 -12.07
N PHE A 115 -9.34 -2.04 -10.78
CA PHE A 115 -9.18 -3.12 -9.81
C PHE A 115 -10.00 -4.36 -10.18
N ILE A 116 -9.55 -5.53 -9.75
CA ILE A 116 -10.37 -6.74 -9.85
C ILE A 116 -11.55 -6.61 -8.87
N ASN A 117 -12.73 -7.07 -9.26
CA ASN A 117 -13.94 -6.96 -8.43
C ASN A 117 -14.11 -8.18 -7.51
N ASP A 118 -13.12 -8.39 -6.63
CA ASP A 118 -13.11 -9.43 -5.61
C ASP A 118 -12.50 -8.91 -4.30
N THR A 119 -12.34 -9.78 -3.30
CA THR A 119 -11.78 -9.43 -1.99
C THR A 119 -10.30 -9.01 -2.08
N TYR A 120 -9.51 -9.58 -3.01
CA TYR A 120 -8.12 -9.17 -3.22
C TYR A 120 -8.02 -7.79 -3.90
N GLY A 121 -8.88 -7.52 -4.88
CA GLY A 121 -8.98 -6.22 -5.52
C GLY A 121 -9.49 -5.13 -4.57
N LEU A 122 -10.35 -5.47 -3.60
CA LEU A 122 -10.70 -4.59 -2.48
C LEU A 122 -9.46 -4.25 -1.63
N TRP A 123 -8.72 -5.27 -1.18
CA TRP A 123 -7.47 -5.05 -0.43
C TRP A 123 -6.52 -4.13 -1.22
N PHE A 124 -6.29 -4.43 -2.49
CA PHE A 124 -5.38 -3.64 -3.31
C PHE A 124 -5.86 -2.20 -3.47
N ARG A 125 -7.18 -1.98 -3.65
CA ARG A 125 -7.78 -0.64 -3.70
C ARG A 125 -7.56 0.15 -2.42
N GLU A 126 -7.82 -0.44 -1.26
CA GLU A 126 -7.66 0.23 0.03
C GLU A 126 -6.19 0.54 0.34
N CYS A 127 -5.30 -0.41 0.02
CA CYS A 127 -3.86 -0.25 0.15
C CYS A 127 -3.33 0.89 -0.74
N ILE A 128 -3.70 0.89 -2.03
CA ILE A 128 -3.22 1.90 -2.98
C ILE A 128 -3.81 3.28 -2.70
N GLU A 129 -5.08 3.37 -2.27
CA GLU A 129 -5.72 4.63 -1.89
C GLU A 129 -4.94 5.31 -0.76
N MET A 130 -4.62 4.54 0.29
CA MET A 130 -3.86 5.05 1.42
C MET A 130 -2.40 5.34 1.06
N GLY A 131 -1.78 4.51 0.22
CA GLY A 131 -0.43 4.73 -0.29
C GLY A 131 -0.35 6.08 -1.02
N TRP A 132 -1.26 6.32 -1.96
CA TRP A 132 -1.35 7.60 -2.67
C TRP A 132 -1.66 8.77 -1.75
N ARG A 133 -2.55 8.62 -0.77
CA ARG A 133 -2.84 9.66 0.23
C ARG A 133 -1.56 10.14 0.92
N ARG A 134 -0.72 9.20 1.35
CA ARG A 134 0.57 9.50 2.00
C ARG A 134 1.59 10.09 1.02
N SER A 135 1.69 9.55 -0.19
CA SER A 135 2.59 10.08 -1.21
C SER A 135 2.22 11.52 -1.62
N LEU A 136 0.93 11.82 -1.77
CA LEU A 136 0.48 13.18 -2.09
C LEU A 136 0.70 14.15 -0.92
N LEU A 137 0.51 13.71 0.32
CA LEU A 137 0.90 14.50 1.49
C LEU A 137 2.41 14.79 1.50
N ASN A 138 3.23 13.81 1.12
CA ASN A 138 4.67 14.02 0.97
C ASN A 138 4.99 15.03 -0.13
N LEU A 139 4.35 14.91 -1.31
CA LEU A 139 4.51 15.88 -2.39
C LEU A 139 4.21 17.30 -1.93
N LYS A 140 3.13 17.48 -1.15
CA LYS A 140 2.76 18.77 -0.59
C LYS A 140 3.84 19.31 0.34
N SER A 141 4.38 18.46 1.22
CA SER A 141 5.49 18.80 2.10
C SER A 141 6.75 19.20 1.33
N VAL A 142 7.09 18.48 0.27
CA VAL A 142 8.25 18.77 -0.59
C VAL A 142 8.09 20.12 -1.28
N LEU A 143 6.93 20.38 -1.89
CA LEU A 143 6.69 21.60 -2.65
C LEU A 143 6.56 22.85 -1.76
N GLU A 144 5.91 22.74 -0.61
CA GLU A 144 5.60 23.91 0.22
C GLU A 144 6.64 24.18 1.31
N LEU A 145 7.33 23.14 1.77
CA LEU A 145 8.25 23.22 2.91
C LEU A 145 9.68 22.76 2.56
N GLY A 146 9.90 22.14 1.41
CA GLY A 146 11.18 21.53 1.05
C GLY A 146 11.53 20.31 1.90
N LEU A 147 10.53 19.66 2.51
CA LEU A 147 10.72 18.51 3.41
C LEU A 147 10.23 17.22 2.79
N ASP A 148 11.13 16.27 2.58
CA ASP A 148 10.80 14.89 2.20
C ASP A 148 10.56 14.05 3.46
N LEU A 149 9.30 13.64 3.65
CA LEU A 149 8.77 12.91 4.80
C LEU A 149 8.41 11.46 4.44
N ARG A 150 8.91 10.90 3.32
CA ARG A 150 8.58 9.51 2.91
C ARG A 150 8.86 8.52 4.02
N THR A 151 10.01 8.62 4.65
CA THR A 151 10.40 7.68 5.70
C THR A 151 9.41 7.73 6.86
N GLU A 152 9.06 8.92 7.33
CA GLU A 152 8.14 9.14 8.44
C GLU A 152 6.72 8.70 8.11
N LEU A 153 6.27 8.96 6.87
CA LEU A 153 4.92 8.63 6.42
C LEU A 153 4.73 7.13 6.17
N PHE A 154 5.79 6.37 5.86
CA PHE A 154 5.68 4.94 5.55
C PHE A 154 6.32 4.01 6.60
N SER A 155 7.15 4.54 7.50
CA SER A 155 7.72 3.79 8.63
C SER A 155 6.71 3.73 9.77
N TYR A 156 5.90 2.68 9.78
CA TYR A 156 5.03 2.37 10.90
C TYR A 156 5.03 0.88 11.23
N PRO A 157 4.74 0.51 12.49
CA PRO A 157 4.74 -0.89 12.90
C PRO A 157 3.74 -1.70 12.10
N ARG A 158 4.00 -2.99 11.97
CA ARG A 158 3.24 -3.92 11.14
C ARG A 158 2.78 -5.11 11.97
N LEU A 159 1.60 -5.60 11.62
CA LEU A 159 1.04 -6.82 12.18
C LEU A 159 1.48 -8.08 11.39
N GLY A 160 1.91 -7.89 10.14
CA GLY A 160 2.31 -8.97 9.23
C GLY A 160 1.12 -9.77 8.70
N VAL A 161 0.19 -9.07 8.06
CA VAL A 161 -1.07 -9.61 7.53
C VAL A 161 -1.36 -9.02 6.15
N LEU A 162 -2.14 -9.75 5.36
CA LEU A 162 -2.89 -9.21 4.22
C LEU A 162 -4.33 -9.03 4.70
N ASN A 163 -4.88 -7.81 4.61
CA ASN A 163 -6.13 -7.46 5.29
C ASN A 163 -6.95 -6.41 4.53
N CYS A 164 -8.26 -6.48 4.61
CA CYS A 164 -9.16 -5.48 4.01
C CYS A 164 -10.32 -5.16 4.95
N THR A 165 -11.10 -4.13 4.64
CA THR A 165 -12.39 -3.93 5.27
C THR A 165 -13.32 -5.11 4.98
N VAL A 166 -14.13 -5.51 5.96
CA VAL A 166 -15.16 -6.55 5.77
C VAL A 166 -16.10 -6.16 4.63
N ASN A 167 -16.16 -7.01 3.59
CA ASN A 167 -17.11 -6.85 2.49
C ASN A 167 -18.24 -7.89 2.59
N LYS A 168 -19.15 -7.90 1.61
CA LYS A 168 -20.32 -8.81 1.58
C LYS A 168 -19.97 -10.28 1.69
N GLU A 169 -18.88 -10.72 1.10
CA GLU A 169 -18.41 -12.11 1.14
C GLU A 169 -18.08 -12.52 2.58
N GLN A 170 -17.26 -11.72 3.28
CA GLN A 170 -16.86 -12.00 4.65
C GLN A 170 -17.99 -11.83 5.67
N CYS A 171 -19.06 -11.10 5.35
CA CYS A 171 -20.22 -11.00 6.23
C CYS A 171 -20.81 -12.37 6.54
N PHE A 172 -20.93 -13.23 5.52
CA PHE A 172 -21.48 -14.57 5.65
C PHE A 172 -20.56 -15.50 6.46
N GLU A 173 -19.25 -15.34 6.33
CA GLU A 173 -18.25 -16.14 7.03
C GLU A 173 -18.12 -15.77 8.51
N THR A 174 -18.17 -14.47 8.80
CA THR A 174 -17.73 -13.93 10.10
C THR A 174 -18.88 -13.50 10.99
N GLY A 175 -20.07 -13.26 10.42
CA GLY A 175 -21.21 -12.65 11.10
C GLY A 175 -21.06 -11.14 11.35
N VAL A 176 -19.94 -10.54 10.94
CA VAL A 176 -19.69 -9.11 11.06
C VAL A 176 -20.34 -8.35 9.90
N SER A 177 -20.95 -7.21 10.17
CA SER A 177 -21.63 -6.41 9.14
C SER A 177 -20.66 -5.80 8.12
N GLU A 178 -21.13 -5.60 6.90
CA GLU A 178 -20.36 -4.96 5.82
C GLU A 178 -19.84 -3.60 6.28
N GLY A 179 -18.57 -3.30 5.99
CA GLY A 179 -17.94 -2.05 6.37
C GLY A 179 -17.66 -1.91 7.87
N GLN A 180 -17.68 -3.02 8.64
CA GLN A 180 -17.32 -3.03 10.06
C GLN A 180 -16.18 -4.02 10.30
N GLY A 181 -15.06 -3.52 10.79
CA GLY A 181 -13.89 -4.34 11.10
C GLY A 181 -12.92 -4.48 9.94
N ASN A 182 -11.78 -5.06 10.27
CA ASN A 182 -10.68 -5.32 9.37
C ASN A 182 -10.43 -6.83 9.30
N TYR A 183 -10.82 -7.44 8.19
CA TYR A 183 -10.69 -8.86 7.92
C TYR A 183 -9.26 -9.23 7.54
N LEU A 184 -8.77 -10.35 8.09
CA LEU A 184 -7.47 -10.91 7.76
C LEU A 184 -7.62 -11.95 6.64
N LEU A 185 -7.23 -11.56 5.42
CA LEU A 185 -7.17 -12.48 4.27
C LEU A 185 -6.03 -13.47 4.44
N GLU A 186 -4.90 -13.02 4.99
CA GLU A 186 -3.72 -13.84 5.23
C GLU A 186 -2.98 -13.37 6.48
N VAL A 187 -2.39 -14.32 7.21
CA VAL A 187 -1.46 -14.05 8.31
C VAL A 187 -0.12 -14.63 7.91
N PHE A 188 0.91 -13.78 7.84
CA PHE A 188 2.21 -14.21 7.36
C PHE A 188 2.94 -15.06 8.42
N PRO A 189 3.70 -16.09 8.01
CA PRO A 189 4.49 -16.89 8.93
C PRO A 189 5.51 -16.07 9.73
N ASN A 190 5.64 -16.40 11.01
CA ASN A 190 6.51 -15.75 12.01
C ASN A 190 6.19 -14.26 12.25
N SER A 191 5.04 -13.78 11.76
CA SER A 191 4.57 -12.42 12.01
C SER A 191 4.13 -12.20 13.45
N PRO A 192 4.05 -10.92 13.88
CA PRO A 192 3.35 -10.56 15.10
C PRO A 192 1.95 -11.17 15.21
N ALA A 193 1.16 -11.17 14.12
CA ALA A 193 -0.15 -11.78 14.10
C ALA A 193 -0.12 -13.29 14.38
N GLU A 194 0.74 -14.04 13.69
CA GLU A 194 0.82 -15.49 13.91
C GLU A 194 1.24 -15.81 15.35
N LYS A 195 2.26 -15.10 15.85
CA LYS A 195 2.78 -15.28 17.21
C LYS A 195 1.74 -15.04 18.31
N CYS A 196 0.76 -14.16 18.08
CA CYS A 196 -0.33 -13.89 19.01
C CYS A 196 -1.60 -14.72 18.74
N GLY A 197 -1.52 -15.69 17.80
CA GLY A 197 -2.57 -16.65 17.50
C GLY A 197 -3.67 -16.14 16.57
N LEU A 198 -3.46 -15.00 15.89
CA LEU A 198 -4.34 -14.54 14.82
C LEU A 198 -4.20 -15.45 13.60
N GLN A 199 -5.28 -15.58 12.85
CA GLN A 199 -5.40 -16.49 11.71
C GLN A 199 -6.17 -15.83 10.57
N ARG A 200 -6.03 -16.40 9.36
CA ARG A 200 -6.91 -16.09 8.24
C ARG A 200 -8.38 -16.26 8.67
N GLY A 201 -9.23 -15.33 8.27
CA GLY A 201 -10.65 -15.33 8.63
C GLY A 201 -10.99 -14.51 9.88
N ASP A 202 -10.00 -14.09 10.67
CA ASP A 202 -10.25 -13.20 11.80
C ASP A 202 -10.68 -11.81 11.33
N VAL A 203 -11.59 -11.20 12.08
CA VAL A 203 -11.97 -9.79 11.91
C VAL A 203 -11.51 -8.99 13.12
N ILE A 204 -10.56 -8.08 12.93
CA ILE A 204 -10.14 -7.15 13.97
C ILE A 204 -11.22 -6.08 14.13
N LEU A 205 -11.73 -5.95 15.35
CA LEU A 205 -12.80 -5.01 15.71
C LEU A 205 -12.30 -3.84 16.55
N GLU A 206 -11.20 -4.03 17.28
CA GLU A 206 -10.63 -3.02 18.15
C GLU A 206 -9.13 -3.25 18.33
N ILE A 207 -8.37 -2.16 18.43
CA ILE A 207 -6.96 -2.16 18.81
C ILE A 207 -6.78 -1.13 19.92
N ASP A 208 -6.29 -1.56 21.08
CA ASP A 208 -6.04 -0.73 22.27
C ASP A 208 -7.21 0.21 22.61
N LYS A 209 -8.42 -0.37 22.73
CA LYS A 209 -9.68 0.32 23.03
C LYS A 209 -10.15 1.31 21.96
N LYS A 210 -9.51 1.32 20.79
CA LYS A 210 -9.92 2.13 19.63
C LYS A 210 -10.65 1.23 18.62
N PRO A 211 -11.92 1.54 18.28
CA PRO A 211 -12.68 0.77 17.31
C PRO A 211 -12.00 0.76 15.94
N VAL A 212 -11.84 -0.44 15.38
CA VAL A 212 -11.37 -0.64 14.00
C VAL A 212 -12.59 -0.82 13.11
N LYS A 213 -12.97 0.24 12.41
CA LYS A 213 -14.18 0.21 11.55
C LYS A 213 -13.89 -0.34 10.15
N ASN A 214 -12.68 -0.15 9.66
CA ASN A 214 -12.28 -0.46 8.30
C ASN A 214 -10.74 -0.54 8.23
N TYR A 215 -10.22 -0.81 7.03
CA TYR A 215 -8.79 -0.83 6.74
C TYR A 215 -8.07 0.47 7.11
N GLU A 216 -8.67 1.63 6.80
CA GLU A 216 -8.05 2.92 7.10
C GLU A 216 -7.85 3.13 8.60
N GLU A 217 -8.87 2.86 9.41
CA GLU A 217 -8.78 3.01 10.86
C GLU A 217 -7.83 1.95 11.47
N PHE A 218 -7.79 0.74 10.91
CA PHE A 218 -6.78 -0.27 11.26
C PHE A 218 -5.36 0.30 11.10
N VAL A 219 -5.03 0.81 9.91
CA VAL A 219 -3.69 1.32 9.64
C VAL A 219 -3.38 2.55 10.48
N LYS A 220 -4.35 3.46 10.64
CA LYS A 220 -4.19 4.67 11.46
C LYS A 220 -3.88 4.32 12.91
N ILE A 221 -4.61 3.38 13.52
CA ILE A 221 -4.36 2.97 14.91
C ILE A 221 -3.00 2.29 15.03
N ILE A 222 -2.68 1.34 14.15
CA ILE A 222 -1.36 0.67 14.12
C ILE A 222 -0.22 1.69 13.98
N SER A 223 -0.41 2.74 13.17
CA SER A 223 0.58 3.80 12.98
C SER A 223 0.87 4.59 14.26
N THR A 224 -0.08 4.66 15.21
CA THR A 224 0.14 5.33 16.51
C THR A 224 1.11 4.59 17.44
N PHE A 225 1.46 3.34 17.13
CA PHE A 225 2.45 2.57 17.88
C PHE A 225 3.89 2.82 17.43
N TYR A 226 4.14 3.76 16.52
CA TYR A 226 5.51 4.06 16.10
C TYR A 226 6.37 4.51 17.29
N GLY A 227 7.53 3.86 17.47
CA GLY A 227 8.40 4.06 18.63
C GLY A 227 7.86 3.47 19.94
N ASP A 228 6.62 3.00 19.97
CA ASP A 228 6.00 2.40 21.14
C ASP A 228 6.24 0.89 21.17
N LYS A 229 6.90 0.40 22.23
CA LYS A 229 7.31 -1.02 22.36
C LYS A 229 6.34 -1.86 23.17
N ARG A 230 5.30 -1.26 23.76
CA ARG A 230 4.30 -2.02 24.54
C ARG A 230 3.43 -2.83 23.59
N PRO A 231 2.97 -4.02 24.04
CA PRO A 231 2.00 -4.80 23.29
C PRO A 231 0.69 -4.03 23.09
N ALA A 232 0.08 -4.17 21.91
CA ALA A 232 -1.27 -3.72 21.61
C ALA A 232 -2.27 -4.81 21.98
N GLU A 233 -3.36 -4.44 22.66
CA GLU A 233 -4.51 -5.33 22.85
C GLU A 233 -5.36 -5.33 21.57
N ILE A 234 -5.65 -6.52 21.03
CA ILE A 234 -6.50 -6.70 19.85
C ILE A 234 -7.75 -7.46 20.26
N ASN A 235 -8.92 -6.84 20.07
CA ASN A 235 -10.20 -7.53 20.12
C ASN A 235 -10.61 -7.92 18.69
N TYR A 236 -10.87 -9.21 18.49
CA TYR A 236 -11.20 -9.77 17.18
C TYR A 236 -12.36 -10.75 17.24
N CYS A 237 -13.00 -10.98 16.09
CA CYS A 237 -14.03 -11.98 15.89
C CYS A 237 -13.46 -13.15 15.09
N ARG A 238 -13.76 -14.38 15.53
CA ARG A 238 -13.51 -15.63 14.78
C ARG A 238 -14.72 -16.52 14.96
N ASN A 239 -15.32 -17.01 13.86
CA ASN A 239 -16.51 -17.86 13.90
C ASN A 239 -17.65 -17.27 14.77
N ASN A 240 -17.91 -15.97 14.63
CA ASN A 240 -18.91 -15.22 15.39
C ASN A 240 -18.68 -15.18 16.93
N GLN A 241 -17.48 -15.52 17.39
CA GLN A 241 -17.06 -15.42 18.79
C GLN A 241 -15.99 -14.34 18.95
N LYS A 242 -16.04 -13.60 20.06
CA LYS A 242 -15.08 -12.55 20.37
C LYS A 242 -13.91 -13.10 21.17
N TYR A 243 -12.72 -12.68 20.79
CA TYR A 243 -11.46 -13.04 21.44
C TYR A 243 -10.63 -11.78 21.67
N THR A 244 -9.68 -11.90 22.59
CA THR A 244 -8.71 -10.84 22.89
C THR A 244 -7.32 -11.45 22.87
N THR A 245 -6.35 -10.74 22.30
CA THR A 245 -4.93 -11.12 22.33
C THR A 245 -4.04 -9.90 22.52
N LEU A 246 -2.81 -10.11 22.94
CA LEU A 246 -1.77 -9.08 23.03
C LEU A 246 -0.74 -9.33 21.93
N VAL A 247 -0.40 -8.29 21.18
CA VAL A 247 0.57 -8.39 20.09
C VAL A 247 1.66 -7.34 20.21
N SER A 248 2.91 -7.75 20.04
CA SER A 248 4.04 -6.83 19.87
C SER A 248 4.23 -6.55 18.39
N LEU A 249 3.86 -5.35 17.94
CA LEU A 249 3.97 -4.94 16.53
C LEU A 249 5.44 -4.86 16.09
N SER A 250 5.71 -5.13 14.81
CA SER A 250 7.07 -5.21 14.26
C SER A 250 7.39 -4.04 13.34
N LEU A 251 8.61 -3.52 13.41
CA LEU A 251 9.18 -2.55 12.45
C LEU A 251 10.19 -3.21 11.50
N GLU A 252 10.23 -4.55 11.46
CA GLU A 252 11.17 -5.28 10.60
C GLU A 252 10.90 -5.03 9.10
N ASP A 253 11.96 -4.79 8.34
CA ASP A 253 11.90 -4.35 6.92
C ASP A 253 11.06 -5.26 6.01
N TYR A 254 11.07 -6.57 6.27
CA TYR A 254 10.33 -7.52 5.44
C TYR A 254 8.81 -7.41 5.59
N PHE A 255 8.30 -6.72 6.62
CA PHE A 255 6.88 -6.40 6.75
C PHE A 255 6.54 -4.97 6.37
N THR A 256 7.51 -4.06 6.45
CA THR A 256 7.26 -2.64 6.14
C THR A 256 7.26 -2.38 4.65
N GLY A 257 7.93 -3.24 3.86
CA GLY A 257 8.18 -3.04 2.44
C GLY A 257 9.22 -1.95 2.16
N LEU A 258 9.76 -1.35 3.22
CA LEU A 258 10.75 -0.29 3.09
C LEU A 258 12.12 -0.87 2.77
N ASN A 259 12.75 -0.31 1.76
CA ASN A 259 14.13 -0.63 1.41
C ASN A 259 15.09 0.40 2.02
N LEU A 260 15.27 0.34 3.35
CA LEU A 260 16.12 1.29 4.08
C LEU A 260 17.62 1.07 3.80
N GLU A 261 18.01 -0.13 3.37
CA GLU A 261 19.41 -0.52 3.10
C GLU A 261 19.85 -0.25 1.65
N GLY A 262 18.91 0.14 0.76
CA GLY A 262 19.19 0.39 -0.66
C GLY A 262 19.45 -0.88 -1.48
N ASP A 263 18.98 -2.04 -1.00
CA ASP A 263 19.10 -3.34 -1.67
C ASP A 263 18.38 -3.32 -3.04
N THR A 264 18.85 -4.13 -4.01
CA THR A 264 18.13 -4.26 -5.29
C THR A 264 16.86 -5.10 -5.12
N PHE A 265 15.87 -4.92 -5.99
CA PHE A 265 14.63 -5.72 -5.98
C PHE A 265 14.90 -7.23 -6.00
N GLU A 266 15.82 -7.69 -6.86
CA GLU A 266 16.21 -9.11 -6.92
C GLU A 266 16.89 -9.57 -5.61
N SER A 267 17.74 -8.73 -5.03
CA SER A 267 18.37 -9.03 -3.74
C SER A 267 17.34 -9.16 -2.60
N ILE A 268 16.36 -8.25 -2.55
CA ILE A 268 15.25 -8.32 -1.58
C ILE A 268 14.44 -9.61 -1.78
N ARG A 269 14.14 -9.96 -3.03
CA ARG A 269 13.43 -11.19 -3.38
C ARG A 269 14.18 -12.43 -2.92
N GLU A 270 15.45 -12.57 -3.26
CA GLU A 270 16.30 -13.69 -2.84
C GLU A 270 16.41 -13.78 -1.31
N LYS A 271 16.54 -12.64 -0.62
CA LYS A 271 16.56 -12.54 0.85
C LYS A 271 15.26 -13.10 1.44
N ARG A 272 14.10 -12.71 0.90
CA ARG A 272 12.76 -13.19 1.33
C ARG A 272 12.56 -14.68 1.04
N GLU A 273 12.89 -15.14 -0.16
CA GLU A 273 12.80 -16.56 -0.51
C GLU A 273 13.64 -17.44 0.42
N ARG A 274 14.87 -17.00 0.76
CA ARG A 274 15.75 -17.75 1.67
C ARG A 274 15.17 -17.83 3.07
N ILE A 275 14.67 -16.71 3.59
CA ILE A 275 14.00 -16.64 4.91
C ILE A 275 12.77 -17.56 4.92
N SER A 276 11.95 -17.50 3.86
CA SER A 276 10.78 -18.36 3.66
C SER A 276 11.16 -19.85 3.67
N LYS A 277 12.13 -20.26 2.84
CA LYS A 277 12.60 -21.66 2.75
C LYS A 277 13.17 -22.19 4.07
N GLN A 278 13.95 -21.38 4.80
CA GLN A 278 14.46 -21.75 6.13
C GLN A 278 13.33 -21.97 7.14
N ARG A 279 12.27 -21.17 7.05
CA ARG A 279 11.10 -21.25 7.94
C ARG A 279 10.18 -22.42 7.57
N SER A 280 9.97 -22.72 6.28
CA SER A 280 9.21 -23.89 5.82
C SER A 280 9.86 -25.23 6.22
N ALA A 281 11.19 -25.28 6.31
CA ALA A 281 11.89 -26.45 6.84
C ALA A 281 11.70 -26.64 8.37
N ALA A 282 11.29 -25.58 9.09
CA ALA A 282 10.98 -25.59 10.51
C ALA A 282 9.47 -25.75 10.84
N GLY A 283 8.61 -25.76 9.82
CA GLY A 283 7.16 -25.91 9.95
C GLY A 283 6.49 -25.84 8.58
N SER A 284 6.08 -26.99 8.08
CA SER A 284 5.52 -27.20 6.75
C SER A 284 4.18 -26.47 6.53
N ILE A 285 3.85 -26.29 5.23
CA ILE A 285 2.55 -25.94 4.62
C ILE A 285 2.50 -24.49 4.10
N TRP A 286 2.93 -24.29 2.87
CA TRP A 286 2.34 -23.32 1.93
C TRP A 286 2.60 -23.83 0.51
N LYS A 287 1.59 -24.48 -0.10
CA LYS A 287 1.57 -24.69 -1.56
C LYS A 287 0.21 -25.01 -2.21
N GLU A 288 -0.92 -25.11 -1.50
CA GLU A 288 -2.13 -25.67 -2.13
C GLU A 288 -3.31 -24.72 -2.45
N ASP A 289 -3.31 -23.43 -2.08
CA ASP A 289 -4.56 -22.64 -2.22
C ASP A 289 -4.57 -21.54 -3.30
N LYS A 290 -3.51 -21.33 -4.08
CA LYS A 290 -3.52 -20.29 -5.15
C LYS A 290 -4.05 -20.78 -6.53
N GLU A 291 -4.44 -22.05 -6.70
CA GLU A 291 -5.02 -22.57 -7.96
C GLU A 291 -6.51 -22.98 -7.85
N GLY A 292 -7.18 -22.62 -6.75
CA GLY A 292 -8.55 -23.09 -6.46
C GLY A 292 -9.63 -22.02 -6.56
N LYS A 293 -10.08 -21.75 -7.80
CA LYS A 293 -11.32 -21.02 -8.23
C LYS A 293 -11.27 -19.50 -8.33
#